data_AF-A0A452ZNR3-F1
#
_entry.id   AF-A0A452ZNR3-F1
#
_cell.length_a   1.000
_cell.length_b   1.000
_cell.length_c   1.000
_cell.angle_alpha   90.00
_cell.angle_beta   90.00
_cell.angle_gamma   90.00
#
_symmetry.space_group_name_H-M   'P 1'
#
loop_
_entity.id
_entity.type
_entity.pdbx_description
1 polymer ?
#
loop_
_entity_poly.entity_id
_entity_poly.type
_entity_poly.pdbx_seq_one_letter_code
_entity_poly.pdbx_strand_id
1 'polypeptide(L)'
;MVTAKTSSYDSARDANPVLRDVTYYGRVIDIVELNYSGQFSVVLFKCEWVNVFSETGMKKDKYGYTLVNFSHLIHKGEKIEHEPFIFPNQANQVFYVEDELNLGWSVVM
;
A
#
# COMPACT_ATOMS: atom_id res chain seq x y z
N MET A 1 3.59 -3.21 -4.94
CA MET A 1 2.13 -3.29 -5.12
C MET A 1 1.62 -4.57 -4.47
N VAL A 2 0.49 -4.52 -3.77
CA VAL A 2 -0.17 -5.70 -3.17
C VAL A 2 -1.64 -5.66 -3.56
N THR A 3 -2.22 -6.79 -3.98
CA THR A 3 -3.68 -6.89 -4.14
C THR A 3 -4.23 -7.82 -3.07
N ALA A 4 -5.19 -7.33 -2.30
CA ALA A 4 -5.80 -8.06 -1.20
C ALA A 4 -7.32 -7.98 -1.27
N LYS A 5 -7.98 -9.02 -0.73
CA LYS A 5 -9.42 -8.99 -0.51
C LYS A 5 -9.71 -8.13 0.72
N THR A 6 -10.32 -6.98 0.49
CA THR A 6 -10.65 -6.01 1.53
C THR A 6 -12.17 -5.95 1.69
N SER A 7 -12.65 -6.01 2.93
CA SER A 7 -14.05 -5.76 3.26
C SER A 7 -14.30 -4.26 3.44
N SER A 8 -15.38 -3.76 2.87
CA SER A 8 -15.89 -2.41 3.07
C SER A 8 -17.31 -2.45 3.63
N TYR A 9 -17.65 -1.47 4.45
CA TYR A 9 -18.95 -1.32 5.10
C TYR A 9 -19.51 0.07 4.78
N ASP A 10 -20.80 0.20 4.53
CA ASP A 10 -21.41 1.51 4.27
C ASP A 10 -21.53 2.34 5.56
N SER A 11 -21.60 1.68 6.72
CA SER A 11 -21.62 2.33 8.03
C SER A 11 -21.20 1.39 9.15
N ALA A 12 -20.95 1.91 10.35
CA ALA A 12 -20.67 1.10 11.53
C ALA A 12 -21.82 0.17 11.97
N ARG A 13 -23.04 0.35 11.43
CA ARG A 13 -24.20 -0.51 11.71
C ARG A 13 -24.43 -1.56 10.63
N ASP A 14 -23.67 -1.50 9.54
CA ASP A 14 -23.79 -2.42 8.43
C ASP A 14 -23.20 -3.78 8.82
N ALA A 15 -24.03 -4.82 8.77
CA ALA A 15 -23.64 -6.19 9.06
C ALA A 15 -23.27 -6.99 7.80
N ASN A 16 -23.38 -6.38 6.61
CA ASN A 16 -23.18 -7.04 5.33
C ASN A 16 -21.96 -6.47 4.59
N PRO A 17 -20.73 -6.86 4.97
CA PRO A 17 -19.53 -6.36 4.31
C PRO A 17 -19.50 -6.74 2.82
N VAL A 18 -19.09 -5.79 2.00
CA VAL A 18 -18.75 -6.05 0.60
C VAL A 18 -17.26 -6.37 0.50
N LEU A 19 -16.93 -7.57 0.04
CA LEU A 19 -15.55 -7.97 -0.25
C LEU A 19 -15.17 -7.54 -1.67
N ARG A 20 -14.05 -6.82 -1.80
CA ARG A 20 -13.50 -6.40 -3.10
C ARG A 20 -12.00 -6.65 -3.14
N ASP A 21 -11.49 -6.95 -4.32
CA ASP A 21 -10.05 -6.92 -4.56
C ASP A 21 -9.59 -5.46 -4.63
N VAL A 22 -8.73 -5.06 -3.71
CA VAL A 22 -8.15 -3.72 -3.62
C VAL A 22 -6.66 -3.81 -3.86
N THR A 23 -6.16 -2.97 -4.75
CA THR A 23 -4.74 -2.85 -5.04
C THR A 23 -4.14 -1.69 -4.24
N TYR A 24 -3.18 -2.02 -3.38
CA TYR A 24 -2.43 -1.10 -2.56
C TYR A 24 -1.07 -0.80 -3.19
N TYR A 25 -0.72 0.48 -3.17
CA TYR A 25 0.57 0.99 -3.63
C TYR A 25 1.36 1.48 -2.44
N GLY A 26 2.59 1.01 -2.35
CA GLY A 26 3.48 1.33 -1.25
C GLY A 26 4.93 1.27 -1.68
N ARG A 27 5.79 1.87 -0.87
CA ARG A 27 7.25 1.80 -1.04
C ARG A 27 7.85 1.15 0.20
N VAL A 28 8.86 0.31 -0.03
CA VAL A 28 9.63 -0.29 1.04
C VAL A 28 10.48 0.80 1.67
N ILE A 29 10.34 0.97 2.99
CA ILE A 29 11.12 1.91 3.79
C ILE A 29 12.17 1.21 4.63
N ASP A 30 11.98 -0.09 4.90
CA ASP A 30 12.93 -0.92 5.64
C ASP A 30 12.75 -2.40 5.28
N ILE A 31 13.81 -3.19 5.45
CA ILE A 31 13.82 -4.64 5.26
C ILE A 31 14.35 -5.27 6.54
N VAL A 32 13.48 -6.01 7.23
CA VAL A 32 13.80 -6.62 8.52
C VAL A 32 13.93 -8.13 8.33
N GLU A 33 15.03 -8.69 8.82
CA GLU A 33 15.21 -10.14 8.93
C GLU A 33 15.02 -10.58 10.40
N LEU A 34 14.08 -11.50 10.61
CA LEU A 34 13.85 -12.15 11.90
C LEU A 34 14.58 -13.48 11.91
N ASN A 35 15.62 -13.60 12.75
CA ASN A 35 16.38 -14.83 12.92
C ASN A 35 15.82 -15.65 14.10
N TYR A 36 15.31 -16.85 13.81
CA TYR A 36 14.77 -17.77 14.81
C TYR A 36 15.87 -18.70 15.33
N SER A 37 16.76 -18.14 16.17
CA SER A 37 17.84 -18.87 16.85
C SER A 37 18.73 -19.68 15.90
N GLY A 38 18.99 -19.15 14.70
CA GLY A 38 19.80 -19.77 13.66
C GLY A 38 19.14 -20.94 12.92
N GLN A 39 17.89 -21.30 13.22
CA GLN A 39 17.20 -22.42 12.57
C GLN A 39 16.63 -22.03 11.21
N PHE A 40 16.00 -20.86 11.15
CA PHE A 40 15.52 -20.24 9.92
C PHE A 40 15.42 -18.73 10.10
N SER A 41 15.33 -18.01 9.00
CA SER A 41 15.05 -16.58 9.01
C SER A 41 13.80 -16.26 8.19
N VAL A 42 13.15 -15.17 8.57
CA VAL A 42 11.98 -14.62 7.88
C VAL A 42 12.28 -13.18 7.53
N VAL A 43 12.16 -12.84 6.25
CA VAL A 43 12.30 -11.47 5.77
C VAL A 43 10.93 -10.81 5.67
N LEU A 44 10.83 -9.61 6.22
CA LEU A 44 9.65 -8.75 6.14
C LEU A 44 10.03 -7.41 5.52
N PHE A 45 9.16 -6.90 4.64
CA PHE A 45 9.27 -5.53 4.15
C PHE A 45 8.39 -4.63 4.99
N LYS A 46 8.99 -3.60 5.57
CA LYS A 46 8.24 -2.48 6.14
C LYS A 46 7.91 -1.52 5.01
N CYS A 47 6.63 -1.27 4.80
CA CYS A 47 6.13 -0.41 3.76
C CYS A 47 5.36 0.76 4.36
N GLU A 48 5.41 1.89 3.66
CA GLU A 48 4.35 2.89 3.77
C GLU A 48 3.40 2.74 2.60
N TRP A 49 2.12 2.96 2.87
CA TRP A 49 1.02 2.70 1.94
C TRP A 49 0.29 3.98 1.62
N VAL A 50 0.11 4.27 0.33
CA VAL A 50 -0.66 5.39 -0.17
C VAL A 50 -2.13 5.17 0.14
N ASN A 51 -2.84 6.25 0.50
CA ASN A 51 -4.28 6.20 0.72
C ASN A 51 -5.04 6.04 -0.61
N VAL A 52 -5.24 4.79 -1.01
CA VAL A 52 -5.96 4.40 -2.24
C VAL A 52 -7.47 4.63 -2.18
N PHE A 53 -8.00 4.99 -1.01
CA PHE A 53 -9.42 5.28 -0.81
C PHE A 53 -9.75 6.77 -0.96
N SER A 54 -8.75 7.62 -1.15
CA SER A 54 -8.90 9.06 -1.32
C SER A 54 -8.34 9.52 -2.67
N GLU A 55 -9.04 10.42 -3.35
CA GLU A 55 -8.57 11.07 -4.58
C GLU A 55 -7.31 11.92 -4.36
N THR A 56 -6.97 12.24 -3.10
CA THR A 56 -5.71 12.91 -2.76
C THR A 56 -4.52 11.96 -2.68
N GLY A 57 -4.77 10.67 -2.45
CA GLY A 57 -3.73 9.64 -2.40
C GLY A 57 -3.58 8.89 -3.72
N MET A 58 -4.68 8.59 -4.41
CA MET A 58 -4.64 7.87 -5.69
C MET A 58 -5.66 8.44 -6.68
N LYS A 59 -5.24 8.57 -7.94
CA LYS A 59 -6.13 8.90 -9.05
C LYS A 59 -5.68 8.21 -10.33
N LYS A 60 -6.53 8.25 -11.35
CA LYS A 60 -6.14 7.91 -12.72
C LYS A 60 -6.08 9.16 -13.57
N ASP A 61 -5.11 9.25 -14.48
CA ASP A 61 -5.09 10.33 -15.47
C ASP A 61 -6.07 10.06 -16.63
N LYS A 62 -6.11 11.01 -17.57
CA LYS A 62 -6.91 10.92 -18.81
C LYS A 62 -6.52 9.77 -19.74
N TYR A 63 -5.35 9.16 -19.54
CA TYR A 63 -4.86 8.02 -20.33
C TYR A 63 -5.04 6.68 -19.60
N GLY A 64 -5.53 6.71 -18.36
CA GLY A 64 -5.79 5.54 -17.54
C GLY A 64 -4.61 5.08 -16.68
N TYR A 65 -3.48 5.81 -16.68
CA TYR A 65 -2.36 5.52 -15.79
C TYR A 65 -2.74 5.79 -14.34
N THR A 66 -2.28 4.93 -13.43
CA THR A 66 -2.44 5.15 -11.99
C THR A 66 -1.39 6.13 -11.51
N LEU A 67 -1.83 7.19 -10.83
CA LEU A 67 -0.97 8.12 -10.10
C LEU A 67 -1.18 7.96 -8.61
N VAL A 68 -0.09 8.00 -7.87
CA VAL A 68 -0.06 7.87 -6.42
C VAL A 68 0.67 9.04 -5.78
N ASN A 69 0.25 9.42 -4.58
CA ASN A 69 0.86 10.50 -3.81
C ASN A 69 1.27 10.00 -2.42
N PHE A 70 2.57 9.83 -2.22
CA PHE A 70 3.16 9.36 -0.97
C PHE A 70 3.08 10.38 0.19
N SER A 71 2.67 11.64 -0.08
CA SER A 71 2.35 12.60 0.99
C SER A 71 1.01 12.29 1.67
N HIS A 72 0.18 11.43 1.06
CA HIS A 72 -1.12 11.02 1.58
C HIS A 72 -1.14 9.51 1.86
N LEU A 73 -0.58 9.12 3.01
CA LEU A 73 -0.53 7.73 3.45
C LEU A 73 -1.82 7.29 4.14
N ILE A 74 -2.16 5.99 4.10
CA ILE A 74 -3.27 5.39 4.88
C ILE A 74 -3.02 5.62 6.37
N HIS A 75 -1.78 5.40 6.79
CA HIS A 75 -1.32 5.57 8.16
C HIS A 75 0.20 5.76 8.19
N LYS A 76 0.73 6.29 9.29
CA LYS A 76 2.18 6.49 9.47
C LYS A 76 2.96 5.24 9.89
N GLY A 77 2.27 4.12 10.15
CA GLY A 77 2.92 2.88 10.61
C GLY A 77 3.45 2.92 12.05
N GLU A 78 3.04 3.92 12.84
CA GLU A 78 3.50 4.13 14.23
C GLU A 78 2.79 3.24 15.26
N LYS A 79 1.60 2.72 14.93
CA LYS A 79 0.80 1.86 15.80
C LYS A 79 0.78 0.43 15.29
N ILE A 80 0.58 -0.53 16.20
CA ILE A 80 0.47 -1.95 15.88
C ILE A 80 -0.68 -2.21 14.88
N GLU A 81 -1.82 -1.56 15.07
CA GLU A 81 -3.02 -1.66 14.21
C GLU A 81 -2.82 -1.18 12.77
N HIS A 82 -1.72 -0.49 12.48
CA HIS A 82 -1.38 -0.05 11.12
C HIS A 82 -0.75 -1.17 10.28
N GLU A 83 -0.25 -2.24 10.89
CA GLU A 83 0.30 -3.42 10.17
C GLU A 83 1.19 -3.08 8.94
N PRO A 84 2.33 -2.38 9.11
CA PRO A 84 3.14 -1.90 7.98
C PRO A 84 3.98 -2.99 7.31
N PHE A 85 3.94 -4.24 7.80
CA PHE A 85 4.84 -5.31 7.37
C PHE A 85 4.17 -6.29 6.42
N ILE A 86 4.87 -6.67 5.36
CA ILE A 86 4.44 -7.71 4.43
C ILE A 86 5.58 -8.71 4.18
N PHE A 87 5.21 -9.91 3.74
CA PHE A 87 6.18 -10.84 3.17
C PHE A 87 6.55 -10.43 1.73
N PRO A 88 7.80 -10.65 1.30
CA PRO A 88 8.23 -10.37 -0.06
C PRO A 88 7.36 -11.05 -1.13
N ASN A 89 6.86 -12.26 -0.86
CA ASN A 89 6.03 -13.04 -1.78
C ASN A 89 4.60 -12.51 -1.95
N GLN A 90 4.16 -11.57 -1.10
CA GLN A 90 2.85 -10.91 -1.23
C GLN A 90 2.91 -9.71 -2.17
N ALA A 91 4.11 -9.24 -2.52
CA ALA A 91 4.31 -8.02 -3.30
C ALA A 91 4.68 -8.31 -4.75
N ASN A 92 4.05 -7.56 -5.65
CA ASN A 92 4.52 -7.36 -7.01
C ASN A 92 5.36 -6.08 -7.06
N GLN A 93 6.54 -6.15 -7.67
CA GLN A 93 7.38 -4.99 -7.91
C GLN A 93 6.72 -4.06 -8.93
N VAL A 94 6.75 -2.76 -8.65
CA VAL A 94 6.31 -1.68 -9.53
C VAL A 94 7.31 -0.54 -9.40
N PHE A 95 7.36 0.34 -10.41
CA PHE A 95 8.19 1.54 -10.39
C PHE A 95 7.33 2.78 -10.22
N TYR A 96 7.88 3.80 -9.57
CA TYR A 96 7.24 5.10 -9.40
C TYR A 96 8.07 6.14 -10.14
N VAL A 97 7.47 6.80 -11.13
CA VAL A 97 8.09 7.88 -11.89
C VAL A 97 7.41 9.18 -11.49
N GLU A 98 8.16 10.14 -10.96
CA GLU A 98 7.60 11.43 -10.56
C GLU A 98 7.00 12.17 -11.77
N ASP A 99 5.80 12.72 -11.59
CA ASP A 99 5.13 13.52 -12.61
C ASP A 99 5.64 14.97 -12.53
N GLU A 100 6.44 15.38 -13.51
CA GLU A 100 7.00 16.73 -13.60
C GLU A 100 5.92 17.82 -13.70
N LEU A 101 4.72 17.50 -14.18
CA LEU A 101 3.60 18.45 -14.29
C LEU A 101 2.76 18.52 -13.01
N ASN A 102 2.83 17.49 -12.17
CA ASN A 102 2.04 17.37 -10.94
C ASN A 102 2.95 16.98 -9.77
N LEU A 103 3.70 17.96 -9.25
CA LEU A 103 4.63 17.74 -8.13
C LEU A 103 4.00 16.96 -6.97
N GLY A 104 4.72 15.98 -6.46
CA GLY A 104 4.26 15.07 -5.40
C GLY A 104 3.41 13.89 -5.88
N TRP A 105 3.06 13.83 -7.16
CA TRP A 105 2.46 12.65 -7.78
C TRP A 105 3.50 11.81 -8.48
N SER A 106 3.30 10.50 -8.48
CA SER A 106 4.11 9.57 -9.26
C SER A 106 3.24 8.61 -10.05
N VAL A 107 3.59 8.39 -11.30
CA VAL A 107 2.98 7.39 -12.16
C VAL A 107 3.51 6.00 -11.78
N VAL A 108 2.61 5.03 -11.65
CA VAL A 108 2.96 3.63 -11.39
C VAL A 108 3.21 2.89 -12.71
N MET A 109 4.37 2.27 -12.86
CA MET A 109 4.76 1.42 -14.01
C MET A 109 5.01 -0.03 -13.61
#